data_AF-K9XEK3-F1
#
_entry.id   AF-K9XEK3-F1
#
_cell.length_a   1.000
_cell.length_b   1.000
_cell.length_c   1.000
_cell.angle_alpha   90.00
_cell.angle_beta   90.00
_cell.angle_gamma   90.00
#
_symmetry.space_group_name_H-M   'P 1'
#
loop_
_entity.id
_entity.type
_entity.pdbx_description
1 polymer ?
#
loop_
_entity_poly.entity_id
_entity_poly.type
_entity_poly.pdbx_seq_one_letter_code
_entity_poly.pdbx_strand_id
1 'polypeptide(L)'
;MKLADLTVETIEKIKTYRFDRIVEKHEGPEDWEAFFRFYDLEFLQLNGHDVLLPVDREHHPNITLLRCIPSADGQSLTLFLKDTTYADDAFSAGFLAVCDRLPQENFFLAIVYHEWFIIDELNVEFRNE
;
A
#
# COMPACT_ATOMS: atom_id res chain seq x y z
N MET A 1 -1.77 -12.77 -4.50
CA MET A 1 -2.32 -12.71 -5.89
C MET A 1 -1.23 -12.23 -6.84
N LYS A 2 -1.33 -12.48 -8.15
CA LYS A 2 -0.49 -11.79 -9.15
C LYS A 2 -1.33 -10.87 -10.01
N LEU A 3 -0.76 -9.75 -10.44
CA LEU A 3 -1.43 -8.82 -11.34
C LEU A 3 -1.83 -9.48 -12.67
N ALA A 4 -0.99 -10.39 -13.18
CA ALA A 4 -1.25 -11.15 -14.40
C ALA A 4 -2.45 -12.12 -14.29
N ASP A 5 -2.92 -12.42 -13.08
CA ASP A 5 -4.09 -13.27 -12.86
C ASP A 5 -5.41 -12.47 -12.92
N LEU A 6 -5.35 -11.13 -12.98
CA LEU A 6 -6.54 -10.28 -13.05
C LEU A 6 -7.18 -10.32 -14.44
N THR A 7 -8.51 -10.23 -14.45
CA THR A 7 -9.25 -10.08 -15.71
C THR A 7 -9.02 -8.69 -16.32
N VAL A 8 -9.18 -8.57 -17.63
CA VAL A 8 -9.13 -7.25 -18.30
C VAL A 8 -10.18 -6.30 -17.71
N GLU A 9 -11.38 -6.79 -17.40
CA GLU A 9 -12.44 -6.00 -16.78
C GLU A 9 -12.01 -5.45 -15.41
N THR A 10 -11.40 -6.29 -14.57
CA THR A 10 -10.86 -5.87 -13.26
C THR A 10 -9.76 -4.82 -13.43
N ILE A 11 -8.84 -5.01 -14.38
CA ILE A 11 -7.78 -4.03 -14.67
C ILE A 11 -8.38 -2.69 -15.12
N GLU A 12 -9.32 -2.71 -16.06
CA GLU A 12 -10.00 -1.48 -16.53
C GLU A 12 -10.76 -0.80 -15.39
N LYS A 13 -11.39 -1.58 -14.50
CA LYS A 13 -12.03 -1.03 -13.30
C LYS A 13 -11.01 -0.35 -12.40
N ILE A 14 -9.88 -0.97 -12.07
CA ILE A 14 -8.84 -0.36 -11.22
C ILE A 14 -8.37 0.98 -11.79
N LYS A 15 -8.16 1.08 -13.11
CA LYS A 15 -7.72 2.32 -13.78
C LYS A 15 -8.69 3.49 -13.60
N THR A 16 -9.95 3.25 -13.28
CA THR A 16 -10.93 4.32 -13.01
C THR A 16 -10.80 4.95 -11.62
N TYR A 17 -10.03 4.33 -10.71
CA TYR A 17 -9.85 4.82 -9.35
C TYR A 17 -8.75 5.88 -9.28
N ARG A 18 -8.79 6.68 -8.22
CA ARG A 18 -7.80 7.71 -7.88
C ARG A 18 -7.31 7.44 -6.46
N PHE A 19 -6.12 7.92 -6.14
CA PHE A 19 -5.60 7.90 -4.78
C PHE A 19 -4.86 9.19 -4.48
N ASP A 20 -4.81 9.54 -3.20
CA ASP A 20 -4.04 10.67 -2.71
C ASP A 20 -2.66 10.19 -2.26
N ARG A 21 -1.60 10.75 -2.86
CA ARG A 21 -0.24 10.61 -2.36
C ARG A 21 0.09 11.83 -1.50
N ILE A 22 0.52 11.59 -0.27
CA ILE A 22 0.94 12.69 0.63
C ILE A 22 2.44 12.56 0.83
N VAL A 23 3.18 13.38 0.07
CA VAL A 23 4.60 13.67 0.31
C VAL A 23 4.64 14.93 1.17
N GLU A 24 5.78 15.34 1.74
CA GLU A 24 5.90 16.54 2.61
C GLU A 24 5.35 17.86 1.98
N LYS A 25 4.99 17.84 0.70
CA LYS A 25 3.96 18.68 0.05
C LYS A 25 2.86 17.79 -0.53
N HIS A 26 1.59 18.20 -0.43
CA HIS A 26 0.48 17.53 -1.14
C HIS A 26 0.77 17.48 -2.65
N GLU A 27 1.14 16.30 -3.17
CA GLU A 27 1.33 16.02 -4.60
C GLU A 27 0.21 15.06 -5.02
N GLY A 28 -0.77 15.57 -5.76
CA GLY A 28 -1.93 14.80 -6.19
C GLY A 28 -3.11 15.68 -6.61
N PRO A 29 -4.24 15.07 -7.04
CA PRO A 29 -4.49 13.62 -7.07
C PRO A 29 -3.72 12.91 -8.20
N GLU A 30 -3.20 11.72 -7.91
CA GLU A 30 -2.48 10.88 -8.87
C GLU A 30 -3.43 9.88 -9.57
N ASP A 31 -3.00 9.36 -10.72
CA ASP A 31 -3.78 8.47 -11.57
C ASP A 31 -3.20 7.04 -11.59
N TRP A 32 -3.98 6.05 -11.15
CA TRP A 32 -3.59 4.63 -11.25
C TRP A 32 -3.28 4.21 -12.69
N GLU A 33 -3.95 4.78 -13.70
CA GLU A 33 -3.61 4.54 -15.11
C GLU A 33 -2.18 4.95 -15.43
N ALA A 34 -1.71 6.09 -14.91
CA ALA A 34 -0.33 6.51 -15.09
C ALA A 34 0.63 5.55 -14.38
N PHE A 35 0.26 5.07 -13.18
CA PHE A 35 1.08 4.09 -12.46
C PHE A 35 1.21 2.77 -13.23
N PHE A 36 0.12 2.23 -13.79
CA PHE A 36 0.19 1.03 -14.66
C PHE A 36 1.03 1.22 -15.93
N ARG A 37 1.23 2.46 -16.39
CA ARG A 37 2.02 2.75 -17.59
C ARG A 37 3.51 2.89 -17.30
N PHE A 38 3.87 3.39 -16.11
CA PHE A 38 5.24 3.82 -15.82
C PHE A 38 5.94 3.01 -14.72
N TYR A 39 5.21 2.22 -13.93
CA TYR A 39 5.72 1.48 -12.79
C TYR A 39 5.46 -0.03 -12.96
N ASP A 40 6.36 -0.87 -12.44
CA ASP A 40 6.16 -2.32 -12.34
C ASP A 40 5.36 -2.63 -11.07
N LEU A 41 4.04 -2.53 -11.18
CA LEU A 41 3.13 -2.80 -10.07
C LEU A 41 2.93 -4.30 -9.84
N GLU A 42 2.82 -4.71 -8.58
CA GLU A 42 2.45 -6.06 -8.19
C GLU A 42 1.69 -6.07 -6.87
N PHE A 43 0.91 -7.12 -6.63
CA PHE A 43 0.29 -7.30 -5.31
C PHE A 43 1.32 -7.68 -4.25
N LEU A 44 1.20 -7.06 -3.09
CA LEU A 44 1.92 -7.40 -1.88
C LEU A 44 0.99 -8.11 -0.89
N GLN A 45 1.44 -9.23 -0.33
CA GLN A 45 0.71 -9.96 0.71
C GLN A 45 1.02 -9.35 2.08
N LEU A 46 0.02 -8.75 2.72
CA LEU A 46 0.14 -8.09 4.02
C LEU A 46 -0.94 -8.61 4.97
N ASN A 47 -0.54 -9.27 6.06
CA ASN A 47 -1.46 -9.83 7.06
C ASN A 47 -2.56 -10.72 6.46
N GLY A 48 -2.25 -11.51 5.42
CA GLY A 48 -3.21 -12.37 4.73
C GLY A 48 -4.04 -11.68 3.65
N HIS A 49 -3.86 -10.37 3.44
CA HIS A 49 -4.56 -9.61 2.40
C HIS A 49 -3.66 -9.36 1.19
N ASP A 50 -4.23 -9.47 -0.01
CA ASP A 50 -3.59 -8.98 -1.23
C ASP A 50 -3.86 -7.47 -1.35
N VAL A 51 -2.79 -6.68 -1.35
CA VAL A 51 -2.85 -5.21 -1.38
C VAL A 51 -2.04 -4.69 -2.57
N LEU A 52 -2.64 -3.81 -3.37
CA LEU A 52 -1.94 -3.09 -4.43
C LEU A 52 -1.56 -1.69 -3.91
N LEU A 53 -0.26 -1.50 -3.67
CA LEU A 53 0.34 -0.22 -3.24
C LEU A 53 0.90 0.53 -4.46
N PRO A 54 0.98 1.88 -4.43
CA PRO A 54 1.48 2.68 -5.54
C PRO A 54 3.01 2.77 -5.49
N VAL A 55 3.68 1.62 -5.48
CA VAL A 55 5.15 1.48 -5.46
C VAL A 55 5.58 0.38 -6.42
N ASP A 56 6.82 0.43 -6.90
CA ASP A 56 7.37 -0.61 -7.75
C ASP A 56 7.56 -1.93 -6.98
N ARG A 57 7.41 -3.06 -7.70
CA ARG A 57 7.66 -4.41 -7.19
C ARG A 57 9.04 -4.56 -6.54
N GLU A 58 10.02 -3.79 -6.98
CA GLU A 58 11.37 -3.79 -6.41
C GLU A 58 11.42 -3.28 -4.96
N HIS A 59 10.44 -2.49 -4.52
CA HIS A 59 10.32 -2.04 -3.13
C HIS A 59 9.88 -3.16 -2.20
N HIS A 60 9.12 -4.15 -2.71
CA HIS A 60 8.44 -5.16 -1.88
C HIS A 60 9.35 -5.87 -0.86
N PRO A 61 10.59 -6.28 -1.20
CA PRO A 61 11.49 -6.92 -0.24
C PRO A 61 11.90 -6.02 0.95
N ASN A 62 11.77 -4.70 0.79
CA ASN A 62 12.14 -3.70 1.80
C ASN A 62 10.95 -3.21 2.63
N ILE A 63 9.73 -3.66 2.30
CA ILE A 63 8.51 -3.26 3.00
C ILE A 63 8.24 -4.22 4.17
N THR A 64 8.18 -3.65 5.37
CA THR A 64 7.79 -4.32 6.61
C THR A 64 6.44 -3.81 7.09
N LEU A 65 5.50 -4.70 7.37
CA LEU A 65 4.22 -4.34 8.00
C LEU A 65 4.42 -4.08 9.49
N LEU A 66 4.10 -2.87 9.95
CA LEU A 66 4.15 -2.49 11.37
C LEU A 66 2.79 -2.64 12.05
N ARG A 67 1.70 -2.30 11.35
CA ARG A 67 0.33 -2.45 11.84
C ARG A 67 -0.65 -2.62 10.69
N CYS A 68 -1.64 -3.48 10.88
CA CYS A 68 -2.79 -3.62 10.00
C CYS A 68 -4.07 -3.47 10.84
N ILE A 69 -4.91 -2.50 10.47
CA ILE A 69 -6.18 -2.22 11.14
C ILE A 69 -7.30 -2.39 10.12
N PRO A 70 -8.01 -3.53 10.12
CA PRO A 70 -9.19 -3.70 9.28
C PRO A 70 -10.37 -2.88 9.82
N SER A 71 -11.19 -2.34 8.93
CA SER A 71 -12.48 -1.75 9.28
C SER A 71 -13.44 -2.82 9.79
N ALA A 72 -14.43 -2.42 10.60
CA ALA A 72 -15.39 -3.36 11.19
C ALA A 72 -16.24 -4.13 10.15
N ASP A 73 -16.45 -3.54 8.97
CA ASP A 73 -17.16 -4.15 7.83
C ASP A 73 -16.22 -4.89 6.86
N GLY A 74 -14.91 -4.91 7.14
CA GLY A 74 -13.89 -5.55 6.32
C GLY A 74 -13.69 -4.96 4.93
N GLN A 75 -14.24 -3.76 4.67
CA GLN A 75 -14.16 -3.07 3.38
C GLN A 75 -12.90 -2.21 3.23
N SER A 76 -12.25 -1.84 4.33
CA SER A 76 -11.04 -1.01 4.30
C SER A 76 -9.95 -1.56 5.21
N LEU A 77 -8.70 -1.24 4.88
CA LEU A 77 -7.51 -1.48 5.70
C LEU A 77 -6.80 -0.15 5.95
N THR A 78 -6.37 0.08 7.18
CA THR A 78 -5.33 1.08 7.47
C THR A 78 -4.03 0.34 7.79
N LEU A 79 -2.99 0.64 7.03
CA LEU A 79 -1.68 0.00 7.10
C LEU A 79 -0.64 1.02 7.56
N PHE A 80 0.20 0.59 8.49
CA PHE A 80 1.44 1.29 8.85
C PHE A 80 2.60 0.41 8.40
N LEU A 81 3.49 0.97 7.60
CA LEU A 81 4.55 0.26 6.90
C LEU A 81 5.90 0.91 7.19
N LYS A 82 6.97 0.12 7.21
CA LYS A 82 8.34 0.62 7.07
C LYS A 82 8.83 0.21 5.69
N ASP A 83 9.20 1.15 4.82
CA ASP A 83 9.83 0.87 3.53
C ASP A 83 11.28 1.38 3.57
N THR A 84 12.24 0.46 3.49
CA THR A 84 13.67 0.79 3.54
C THR A 84 14.34 0.92 2.17
N THR A 85 13.57 1.10 1.09
CA THR A 85 14.12 1.16 -0.28
C THR A 85 15.09 2.33 -0.47
N TYR A 86 14.79 3.50 0.10
CA TYR A 86 15.64 4.70 -0.05
C TYR A 86 16.23 5.23 1.26
N ALA A 87 15.68 4.84 2.41
CA ALA A 87 16.15 5.28 3.71
C ALA A 87 15.78 4.26 4.79
N ASP A 88 16.55 4.17 5.87
CA ASP A 88 16.38 3.15 6.91
C ASP A 88 16.03 3.73 8.29
N ASP A 89 15.99 5.06 8.40
CA ASP A 89 15.75 5.79 9.65
C ASP A 89 14.27 5.93 10.00
N ALA A 90 14.01 6.15 11.29
CA ALA A 90 12.67 6.26 11.87
C ALA A 90 11.81 7.41 11.31
N PHE A 91 12.41 8.43 10.71
CA PHE A 91 11.72 9.63 10.24
C PHE A 91 11.27 9.49 8.78
N SER A 92 12.12 8.90 7.94
CA SER A 92 11.90 8.85 6.48
C SER A 92 11.37 7.51 5.98
N ALA A 93 11.55 6.42 6.74
CA ALA A 93 11.17 5.07 6.29
C ALA A 93 9.71 4.70 6.58
N GLY A 94 8.91 5.54 7.25
CA GLY A 94 7.53 5.21 7.61
C GLY A 94 6.49 5.62 6.56
N PHE A 95 5.61 4.70 6.19
CA PHE A 95 4.50 4.92 5.25
C PHE A 95 3.14 4.51 5.82
N LEU A 96 2.12 5.34 5.62
CA LEU A 96 0.73 5.03 5.98
C LEU A 96 -0.07 4.82 4.70
N ALA A 97 -0.80 3.71 4.63
CA ALA A 97 -1.75 3.46 3.55
C ALA A 97 -3.17 3.30 4.10
N VAL A 98 -4.14 3.93 3.45
CA VAL A 98 -5.55 3.55 3.58
C VAL A 98 -5.92 2.85 2.28
N CYS A 99 -6.48 1.65 2.39
CA CYS A 99 -6.82 0.83 1.24
C CYS A 99 -8.29 0.41 1.30
N ASP A 100 -8.98 0.48 0.18
CA ASP A 100 -10.36 0.02 0.04
C ASP A 100 -10.43 -1.25 -0.80
N ARG A 101 -11.36 -2.12 -0.43
CA ARG A 101 -11.70 -3.29 -1.23
C ARG A 101 -12.57 -2.84 -2.40
N LEU A 102 -12.20 -3.25 -3.61
CA LEU A 102 -13.06 -3.03 -4.77
C LEU A 102 -14.32 -3.90 -4.68
N PRO A 103 -15.51 -3.39 -5.05
CA PRO A 103 -16.73 -4.20 -5.03
C PRO A 103 -16.54 -5.49 -5.82
N GLN A 104 -16.91 -6.64 -5.24
CA GLN A 104 -16.79 -7.98 -5.84
C GLN A 104 -15.36 -8.52 -6.01
N GLU A 105 -14.35 -7.77 -5.55
CA GLU A 105 -12.96 -8.22 -5.55
C GLU A 105 -12.51 -8.63 -4.15
N ASN A 106 -11.48 -9.49 -4.09
CA ASN A 106 -10.93 -10.00 -2.83
C ASN A 106 -9.58 -9.36 -2.43
N PHE A 107 -9.19 -8.30 -3.13
CA PHE A 107 -7.97 -7.52 -2.86
C PHE A 107 -8.31 -6.08 -2.48
N PHE A 108 -7.32 -5.39 -1.92
CA PHE A 108 -7.42 -3.99 -1.53
C PHE A 108 -6.54 -3.11 -2.42
N LEU A 109 -7.03 -1.92 -2.73
CA LEU A 109 -6.34 -0.89 -3.49
C LEU A 109 -6.05 0.30 -2.57
N ALA A 110 -4.82 0.82 -2.57
CA ALA A 110 -4.53 2.05 -1.84
C ALA A 110 -5.34 3.22 -2.42
N ILE A 111 -6.04 3.93 -1.53
CA ILE A 111 -6.75 5.18 -1.82
C ILE A 111 -6.06 6.39 -1.17
N VAL A 112 -5.23 6.15 -0.14
CA VAL A 112 -4.31 7.13 0.43
C VAL A 112 -2.96 6.44 0.64
N TYR A 113 -1.87 7.08 0.25
CA TYR A 113 -0.51 6.63 0.50
C TYR A 113 0.35 7.81 0.96
N HIS A 114 0.69 7.84 2.24
CA HIS A 114 1.39 8.93 2.90
C HIS A 114 2.81 8.50 3.28
N GLU A 115 3.80 9.30 2.88
CA GLU A 115 5.21 9.08 3.19
C GLU A 115 5.61 9.81 4.48
N TRP A 116 6.67 9.33 5.13
CA TRP A 116 7.29 9.99 6.29
C TRP A 116 6.38 10.13 7.51
N PHE A 117 5.67 9.04 7.89
CA PHE A 117 5.17 8.95 9.25
C PHE A 117 6.30 8.50 10.18
N ILE A 118 6.39 9.10 11.37
CA ILE A 118 7.45 8.77 12.32
C ILE A 118 7.20 7.37 12.91
N ILE A 119 8.14 6.47 12.70
CA ILE A 119 8.14 5.14 13.31
C ILE A 119 8.73 5.27 14.72
N ASP A 120 8.06 4.72 15.71
CA ASP A 120 8.63 4.57 17.04
C ASP A 120 9.47 3.29 17.10
N GLU A 121 10.79 3.41 17.16
CA GLU A 121 11.71 2.26 17.23
C GLU A 121 11.69 1.58 18.62
N LEU A 122 11.02 2.16 19.62
CA LEU A 122 11.12 1.72 21.01
C LEU A 122 10.30 0.46 21.39
N ASN A 123 9.63 -0.22 20.45
CA ASN A 123 8.83 -1.43 20.79
C ASN A 123 8.82 -2.52 19.70
N VAL A 124 9.91 -2.73 18.96
CA VAL A 124 10.07 -3.93 18.13
C VAL A 124 10.69 -5.07 18.95
N GLU A 125 10.15 -5.34 20.15
CA GLU A 125 10.31 -6.64 20.81
C GLU A 125 9.05 -7.45 20.49
N PHE A 126 9.12 -8.26 19.44
CA PHE A 126 8.08 -9.23 19.12
C PHE A 126 7.91 -10.19 20.31
N ARG A 127 6.82 -10.00 21.09
CA ARG A 127 6.29 -11.08 21.92
C ARG A 127 5.63 -12.09 21.00
N ASN A 128 6.39 -13.13 20.65
CA ASN A 128 5.81 -14.38 20.19
C ASN A 128 5.20 -15.07 21.43
N GLU A 129 3.87 -14.98 21.57
CA GLU A 129 3.07 -15.90 22.39
C GLU A 129 2.14 -16.69 21.48
#